data_AF-A0A4V4N8Q7-F1
#
_entry.id   AF-A0A4V4N8Q7-F1
#
_cell.length_a   1.000
_cell.length_b   1.000
_cell.length_c   1.000
_cell.angle_alpha   90.00
_cell.angle_beta   90.00
_cell.angle_gamma   90.00
#
_symmetry.space_group_name_H-M   'P 1'
#
loop_
_entity.id
_entity.type
_entity.pdbx_description
1 polymer ?
#
loop_
_entity_poly.entity_id
_entity_poly.type
_entity_poly.pdbx_seq_one_letter_code
_entity_poly.pdbx_strand_id
1 'polypeptide(L)'
;MMWMQSKNLLLVMLLSFAVTACGGGGAAGSSGPNDSGNVTPPTTSNPDTGGSNPDTGGSNPDAGGSNPDTGGSNPDNGGTYPDAGGNGNSGSGGEEVTPPETLPPMTGNTFIAYAPYWATIGDNQVLVDLGASKITHDFGGSVPFFNPEIGRSDIITINVWNPQTQSAQNVMGHSLTNEGVKDRVFKDGDFTAIGVVAGDGIVEEKLRTQVNAFRISTRKHYEWQMKFRLGGRRLGQPWHMAPAGESPGTIWQLKTIGFGPALGMVVDTDPNNPNRIQLHFDARIDPSQGGKRLTQIGNLDPNAEQDVRIETYLDERTVAQGGRGFLKITVNGLVLFDQQMPTVQAGATSPYNWSMGMYLYTNTRPLSYDRFIYFRTARLVDLS
;
A
#
# COMPACT_ATOMS: atom_id res chain seq x y z
N MET A 1 -72.96 -3.99 -16.32
CA MET A 1 -72.70 -3.95 -14.86
C MET A 1 -71.19 -3.84 -14.69
N MET A 2 -70.72 -2.69 -14.14
CA MET A 2 -69.39 -2.33 -13.56
C MET A 2 -68.10 -2.81 -14.27
N TRP A 3 -67.22 -1.96 -14.86
CA TRP A 3 -66.34 -0.90 -14.33
C TRP A 3 -65.37 -1.28 -13.18
N MET A 4 -64.12 -0.80 -13.34
CA MET A 4 -63.00 -0.62 -12.38
C MET A 4 -62.13 -1.86 -12.03
N GLN A 5 -60.82 -1.76 -11.79
CA GLN A 5 -59.76 -0.75 -12.00
C GLN A 5 -58.40 -1.43 -11.73
N SER A 6 -57.36 -0.84 -12.31
CA SER A 6 -55.90 -0.95 -12.07
C SER A 6 -55.41 -1.33 -10.66
N LYS A 7 -54.22 -1.95 -10.57
CA LYS A 7 -53.07 -1.42 -9.80
C LYS A 7 -51.74 -2.16 -10.08
N ASN A 8 -50.69 -1.34 -10.18
CA ASN A 8 -49.27 -1.65 -10.28
C ASN A 8 -48.77 -2.61 -9.19
N LEU A 9 -47.79 -3.46 -9.52
CA LEU A 9 -46.85 -3.98 -8.53
C LEU A 9 -45.40 -3.86 -9.03
N LEU A 10 -44.72 -2.91 -8.41
CA LEU A 10 -43.30 -2.61 -8.47
C LEU A 10 -42.54 -3.73 -7.74
N LEU A 11 -41.63 -4.42 -8.43
CA LEU A 11 -40.75 -5.43 -7.81
C LEU A 11 -39.49 -4.70 -7.29
N VAL A 12 -39.49 -4.34 -6.01
CA VAL A 12 -38.33 -3.78 -5.30
C VAL A 12 -37.51 -4.92 -4.72
N MET A 13 -36.22 -4.96 -5.07
CA MET A 13 -35.20 -5.82 -4.47
C MET A 13 -35.08 -5.57 -2.97
N LEU A 14 -35.14 -6.65 -2.18
CA LEU A 14 -34.77 -6.66 -0.76
C LEU A 14 -33.26 -6.42 -0.61
N LEU A 15 -32.91 -5.34 0.08
CA LEU A 15 -31.60 -5.14 0.70
C LEU A 15 -31.76 -5.45 2.20
N SER A 16 -31.15 -6.54 2.67
CA SER A 16 -31.17 -6.92 4.09
C SER A 16 -30.01 -6.24 4.83
N PHE A 17 -30.30 -5.19 5.59
CA PHE A 17 -29.47 -4.75 6.72
C PHE A 17 -30.14 -5.21 8.01
N ALA A 18 -29.45 -6.08 8.76
CA ALA A 18 -29.82 -6.42 10.13
C ALA A 18 -28.95 -5.60 11.09
N VAL A 19 -29.56 -4.61 11.75
CA VAL A 19 -29.10 -4.06 13.02
C VAL A 19 -30.25 -4.22 13.99
N THR A 20 -30.04 -4.95 15.09
CA THR A 20 -30.97 -4.98 16.23
C THR A 20 -30.23 -5.25 17.54
N ALA A 21 -30.69 -4.49 18.54
CA ALA A 21 -30.56 -4.61 20.01
C ALA A 21 -29.73 -3.45 20.58
N CYS A 22 -30.28 -2.30 20.97
CA CYS A 22 -31.44 -1.97 21.83
C CYS A 22 -31.29 -2.42 23.30
N GLY A 23 -31.35 -1.42 24.19
CA GLY A 23 -31.45 -1.50 25.65
C GLY A 23 -30.49 -0.50 26.32
N GLY A 24 -30.88 0.60 26.96
CA GLY A 24 -32.19 1.12 27.35
C GLY A 24 -32.08 1.83 28.70
N GLY A 25 -32.42 3.13 28.75
CA GLY A 25 -32.99 3.79 29.93
C GLY A 25 -32.10 4.72 30.76
N GLY A 26 -32.54 5.99 30.90
CA GLY A 26 -32.45 6.69 32.20
C GLY A 26 -31.98 8.15 32.27
N ALA A 27 -32.85 9.09 31.86
CA ALA A 27 -33.20 10.36 32.54
C ALA A 27 -32.22 11.58 32.65
N ALA A 28 -32.79 12.71 32.17
CA ALA A 28 -32.87 14.06 32.76
C ALA A 28 -31.83 15.14 32.42
N GLY A 29 -32.35 16.24 31.83
CA GLY A 29 -31.84 17.61 32.03
C GLY A 29 -31.55 18.42 30.77
N SER A 30 -32.56 18.89 30.02
CA SER A 30 -32.38 19.87 28.94
C SER A 30 -32.76 21.29 29.38
N SER A 31 -31.78 22.19 29.37
CA SER A 31 -31.96 23.64 29.28
C SER A 31 -31.96 24.07 27.81
N GLY A 32 -32.88 24.97 27.42
CA GLY A 32 -33.07 25.47 26.05
C GLY A 32 -31.88 26.26 25.47
N PRO A 33 -31.99 26.73 24.21
CA PRO A 33 -32.53 28.07 24.00
C PRO A 33 -33.39 28.28 22.73
N ASN A 34 -33.99 29.47 22.71
CA ASN A 34 -34.94 30.05 21.76
C ASN A 34 -34.40 30.41 20.36
N ASP A 35 -35.40 30.54 19.49
CA ASP A 35 -35.62 31.55 18.43
C ASP A 35 -35.08 31.40 16.99
N SER A 36 -35.98 30.87 16.15
CA SER A 36 -36.69 31.54 15.05
C SER A 36 -35.97 32.60 14.18
N GLY A 37 -35.85 32.30 12.88
CA GLY A 37 -35.54 33.29 11.85
C GLY A 37 -35.57 32.72 10.44
N ASN A 38 -36.76 32.39 9.93
CA ASN A 38 -37.04 32.02 8.54
C ASN A 38 -37.29 33.29 7.70
N VAL A 39 -36.87 33.29 6.42
CA VAL A 39 -37.67 33.61 5.20
C VAL A 39 -36.74 34.02 4.03
N THR A 40 -36.92 33.32 2.90
CA THR A 40 -36.29 33.46 1.56
C THR A 40 -36.91 34.58 0.68
N PRO A 41 -36.33 34.91 -0.50
CA PRO A 41 -36.34 36.26 -1.11
C PRO A 41 -37.31 36.43 -2.30
N PRO A 42 -37.39 37.63 -2.92
CA PRO A 42 -37.92 37.79 -4.27
C PRO A 42 -36.91 38.34 -5.30
N THR A 43 -37.19 38.01 -6.56
CA THR A 43 -36.50 38.24 -7.84
C THR A 43 -36.79 39.58 -8.52
N THR A 44 -36.03 39.87 -9.61
CA THR A 44 -36.23 40.81 -10.77
C THR A 44 -35.18 41.94 -10.80
N SER A 45 -34.58 42.41 -11.90
CA SER A 45 -34.76 42.34 -13.37
C SER A 45 -33.48 42.87 -14.08
N ASN A 46 -33.22 42.46 -15.34
CA ASN A 46 -32.13 42.94 -16.22
C ASN A 46 -32.44 44.35 -16.83
N PRO A 47 -31.45 45.11 -17.37
CA PRO A 47 -31.28 45.11 -18.84
C PRO A 47 -29.84 45.25 -19.39
N ASP A 48 -29.75 44.89 -20.69
CA ASP A 48 -28.63 44.79 -21.64
C ASP A 48 -27.67 45.98 -21.81
N THR A 49 -26.46 45.66 -22.29
CA THR A 49 -25.73 46.22 -23.47
C THR A 49 -24.38 45.47 -23.54
N GLY A 50 -23.97 44.76 -24.58
CA GLY A 50 -23.80 45.16 -25.99
C GLY A 50 -22.28 45.21 -26.28
N GLY A 51 -21.76 44.34 -27.17
CA GLY A 51 -20.34 44.42 -27.58
C GLY A 51 -19.81 43.21 -28.33
N SER A 52 -19.80 43.32 -29.65
CA SER A 52 -19.49 42.30 -30.66
C SER A 52 -17.98 42.00 -30.82
N ASN A 53 -17.70 40.78 -31.27
CA ASN A 53 -16.41 40.31 -31.79
C ASN A 53 -15.96 41.09 -33.05
N PRO A 54 -14.64 41.17 -33.31
CA PRO A 54 -14.17 40.96 -34.66
C PRO A 54 -13.08 39.88 -34.76
N ASP A 55 -13.36 38.88 -35.59
CA ASP A 55 -12.38 38.05 -36.28
C ASP A 55 -11.50 38.93 -37.18
N THR A 56 -10.19 38.69 -37.18
CA THR A 56 -9.37 38.81 -38.39
C THR A 56 -8.30 37.72 -38.39
N GLY A 57 -8.37 36.87 -39.41
CA GLY A 57 -7.37 35.84 -39.71
C GLY A 57 -6.09 36.42 -40.30
N GLY A 58 -5.06 35.58 -40.35
CA GLY A 58 -3.81 35.85 -41.03
C GLY A 58 -3.03 34.55 -41.22
N SER A 59 -2.89 34.18 -42.49
CA SER A 59 -2.50 32.89 -43.02
C SER A 59 -1.01 32.56 -42.87
N ASN A 60 -0.73 31.26 -42.78
CA ASN A 60 0.57 30.61 -42.96
C ASN A 60 1.18 30.91 -44.36
N PRO A 61 2.51 31.01 -44.48
CA PRO A 61 3.20 30.56 -45.68
C PRO A 61 4.02 29.29 -45.40
N ASP A 62 3.64 28.23 -46.11
CA ASP A 62 4.47 27.06 -46.37
C ASP A 62 5.76 27.47 -47.09
N ALA A 63 6.89 26.95 -46.60
CA ALA A 63 8.09 26.81 -47.40
C ALA A 63 8.68 25.43 -47.13
N GLY A 64 8.59 24.56 -48.13
CA GLY A 64 9.11 23.21 -48.11
C GLY A 64 10.64 23.15 -48.07
N GLY A 65 11.13 22.01 -47.61
CA GLY A 65 12.53 21.61 -47.69
C GLY A 65 12.62 20.11 -47.56
N SER A 66 12.91 19.48 -48.69
CA SER A 66 12.96 18.03 -48.93
C SER A 66 13.99 17.30 -48.07
N ASN A 67 13.65 16.07 -47.72
CA ASN A 67 14.50 15.02 -47.15
C ASN A 67 15.77 14.78 -48.00
N PRO A 68 16.88 14.36 -47.37
CA PRO A 68 17.61 13.22 -47.91
C PRO A 68 17.69 12.08 -46.90
N ASP A 69 17.19 10.93 -47.35
CA ASP A 69 17.50 9.60 -46.83
C ASP A 69 19.01 9.44 -46.62
N THR A 70 19.40 9.04 -45.41
CA THR A 70 20.54 8.14 -45.23
C THR A 70 20.16 7.08 -44.21
N GLY A 71 19.96 5.87 -44.73
CA GLY A 71 19.72 4.68 -43.94
C GLY A 71 20.93 4.31 -43.08
N GLY A 72 20.66 3.54 -42.03
CA GLY A 72 21.69 3.03 -41.14
C GLY A 72 21.11 2.22 -39.98
N SER A 73 20.62 1.03 -40.31
CA SER A 73 20.76 -0.21 -39.53
C SER A 73 20.45 -0.17 -38.03
N ASN A 74 19.24 -0.61 -37.70
CA ASN A 74 18.87 -1.17 -36.40
C ASN A 74 19.61 -2.50 -36.18
N PRO A 75 20.31 -2.75 -35.06
CA PRO A 75 20.61 -4.11 -34.64
C PRO A 75 19.45 -4.62 -33.79
N ASP A 76 18.67 -5.52 -34.37
CA ASP A 76 17.88 -6.51 -33.63
C ASP A 76 18.82 -7.28 -32.69
N ASN A 77 18.60 -7.17 -31.39
CA ASN A 77 18.97 -8.21 -30.45
C ASN A 77 17.70 -8.82 -29.88
N GLY A 78 17.10 -9.69 -30.68
CA GLY A 78 16.19 -10.72 -30.19
C GLY A 78 16.98 -11.71 -29.32
N GLY A 79 16.89 -11.54 -28.00
CA GLY A 79 17.29 -12.57 -27.05
C GLY A 79 16.20 -13.64 -26.98
N THR A 80 16.40 -14.75 -27.69
CA THR A 80 15.59 -15.96 -27.55
C THR A 80 15.79 -16.56 -26.16
N TYR A 81 14.71 -16.72 -25.41
CA TYR A 81 14.60 -17.70 -24.33
C TYR A 81 14.93 -19.11 -24.84
N PRO A 82 15.61 -19.95 -24.04
CA PRO A 82 15.35 -21.38 -24.06
C PRO A 82 14.54 -21.77 -22.82
N ASP A 83 13.42 -22.43 -23.10
CA ASP A 83 12.67 -23.25 -22.15
C ASP A 83 13.54 -24.37 -21.55
N ALA A 84 13.15 -24.77 -20.35
CA ALA A 84 13.74 -25.85 -19.56
C ALA A 84 13.59 -27.24 -20.22
N GLY A 85 14.61 -28.11 -20.03
CA GLY A 85 14.41 -29.56 -20.12
C GLY A 85 15.64 -30.43 -20.40
N GLY A 86 16.28 -30.95 -19.34
CA GLY A 86 16.55 -32.39 -19.23
C GLY A 86 17.89 -33.00 -19.69
N ASN A 87 18.66 -33.43 -18.68
CA ASN A 87 19.53 -34.62 -18.57
C ASN A 87 20.88 -34.73 -19.33
N GLY A 88 21.94 -34.98 -18.55
CA GLY A 88 22.97 -35.95 -18.97
C GLY A 88 24.44 -35.66 -18.63
N ASN A 89 24.81 -35.78 -17.35
CA ASN A 89 26.07 -36.34 -16.82
C ASN A 89 27.46 -35.71 -17.12
N SER A 90 28.17 -35.44 -16.01
CA SER A 90 29.63 -35.49 -15.79
C SER A 90 30.53 -34.44 -16.45
N GLY A 91 30.98 -33.47 -15.65
CA GLY A 91 32.12 -32.61 -15.92
C GLY A 91 32.44 -31.71 -14.74
N SER A 92 33.42 -32.11 -13.93
CA SER A 92 34.00 -31.35 -12.82
C SER A 92 34.49 -29.97 -13.28
N GLY A 93 33.95 -28.91 -12.68
CA GLY A 93 34.38 -27.52 -12.89
C GLY A 93 33.49 -26.58 -12.09
N GLY A 94 33.65 -26.57 -10.77
CA GLY A 94 32.97 -25.63 -9.90
C GLY A 94 33.56 -24.23 -10.06
N GLU A 95 33.02 -23.45 -11.01
CA GLU A 95 32.94 -22.02 -10.83
C GLU A 95 31.69 -21.75 -10.01
N GLU A 96 31.92 -21.57 -8.71
CA GLU A 96 30.97 -20.94 -7.81
C GLU A 96 30.64 -19.56 -8.39
N VAL A 97 29.44 -19.43 -8.96
CA VAL A 97 28.91 -18.14 -9.38
C VAL A 97 28.72 -17.33 -8.09
N THR A 98 29.72 -16.53 -7.75
CA THR A 98 29.59 -15.50 -6.73
C THR A 98 28.38 -14.65 -7.09
N PRO A 99 27.39 -14.48 -6.18
CA PRO A 99 26.28 -13.57 -6.42
C PRO A 99 26.82 -12.20 -6.80
N PRO A 100 26.18 -11.48 -7.74
CA PRO A 100 26.63 -10.14 -8.10
C PRO A 100 26.78 -9.29 -6.83
N GLU A 101 27.89 -8.56 -6.81
CA GLU A 101 28.31 -7.61 -5.79
C GLU A 101 27.12 -6.90 -5.15
N THR A 102 27.20 -6.80 -3.82
CA THR A 102 26.38 -6.02 -2.91
C THR A 102 25.52 -4.96 -3.61
N LEU A 103 24.21 -4.99 -3.38
CA LEU A 103 23.27 -3.91 -3.70
C LEU A 103 23.94 -2.54 -3.55
N PRO A 104 23.63 -1.56 -4.43
CA PRO A 104 24.09 -0.20 -4.21
C PRO A 104 23.77 0.20 -2.76
N PRO A 105 24.69 0.92 -2.10
CA PRO A 105 24.50 1.32 -0.70
C PRO A 105 23.13 1.99 -0.56
N MET A 106 22.48 1.83 0.59
CA MET A 106 21.17 2.44 0.79
C MET A 106 21.25 3.96 0.61
N THR A 107 20.89 4.44 -0.57
CA THR A 107 21.00 5.85 -0.96
C THR A 107 19.74 6.62 -0.56
N GLY A 108 19.86 7.95 -0.55
CA GLY A 108 18.74 8.86 -0.32
C GLY A 108 18.45 9.11 1.17
N ASN A 109 17.84 10.27 1.41
CA ASN A 109 17.40 10.67 2.74
C ASN A 109 16.04 10.06 3.02
N THR A 110 15.83 9.62 4.26
CA THR A 110 14.50 9.19 4.70
C THR A 110 13.49 10.30 4.47
N PHE A 111 12.31 9.95 3.97
CA PHE A 111 11.22 10.89 3.79
C PHE A 111 10.74 11.41 5.15
N ILE A 112 10.72 12.73 5.28
CA ILE A 112 10.21 13.45 6.43
C ILE A 112 9.07 14.35 5.97
N ALA A 113 7.89 14.18 6.57
CA ALA A 113 6.75 15.06 6.38
C ALA A 113 6.75 16.14 7.46
N TYR A 114 6.52 17.40 7.09
CA TYR A 114 6.43 18.54 8.02
C TYR A 114 5.03 19.15 8.00
N ALA A 115 4.52 19.53 9.17
CA ALA A 115 3.23 20.19 9.29
C ALA A 115 3.33 21.70 8.95
N PRO A 116 2.30 22.30 8.31
CA PRO A 116 1.15 21.63 7.71
C PRO A 116 1.57 20.85 6.46
N TYR A 117 1.11 19.59 6.36
CA TYR A 117 1.43 18.72 5.22
C TYR A 117 0.23 18.62 4.28
N TRP A 118 0.45 18.97 3.01
CA TRP A 118 -0.54 18.85 1.95
C TRP A 118 -0.16 17.71 1.01
N ALA A 119 -1.08 16.76 0.85
CA ALA A 119 -0.94 15.64 -0.06
C ALA A 119 -1.72 15.91 -1.35
N THR A 120 -1.04 15.76 -2.48
CA THR A 120 -1.69 15.74 -3.79
C THR A 120 -2.36 14.38 -3.97
N ILE A 121 -3.62 14.37 -4.39
CA ILE A 121 -4.41 13.18 -4.73
C ILE A 121 -5.29 13.48 -5.94
N GLY A 122 -4.98 12.83 -7.07
CA GLY A 122 -5.55 13.23 -8.36
C GLY A 122 -5.19 14.69 -8.66
N ASP A 123 -6.21 15.52 -8.81
CA ASP A 123 -6.08 16.97 -9.02
C ASP A 123 -6.34 17.78 -7.74
N ASN A 124 -6.54 17.13 -6.60
CA ASN A 124 -6.87 17.77 -5.33
C ASN A 124 -5.65 17.88 -4.40
N GLN A 125 -5.68 18.91 -3.54
CA GLN A 125 -4.80 19.04 -2.38
C GLN A 125 -5.59 18.69 -1.12
N VAL A 126 -5.10 17.71 -0.36
CA VAL A 126 -5.73 17.25 0.87
C VAL A 126 -4.81 17.55 2.05
N LEU A 127 -5.32 18.27 3.05
CA LEU A 127 -4.58 18.50 4.29
C LEU A 127 -4.44 17.18 5.05
N VAL A 128 -3.21 16.84 5.40
CA VAL A 128 -2.88 15.68 6.22
C VAL A 128 -2.57 16.15 7.64
N ASP A 129 -3.36 15.69 8.60
CA ASP A 129 -3.03 15.82 10.00
C ASP A 129 -1.93 14.83 10.38
N LEU A 130 -0.75 15.36 10.68
CA LEU A 130 0.37 14.61 11.22
C LEU A 130 0.29 14.46 12.76
N GLY A 131 -0.52 15.30 13.41
CA GLY A 131 -0.59 15.44 14.86
C GLY A 131 0.76 15.75 15.53
N ALA A 132 1.74 16.22 14.74
CA ALA A 132 3.12 16.51 15.12
C ALA A 132 3.68 17.56 14.14
N SER A 133 4.76 18.25 14.53
CA SER A 133 5.47 19.18 13.65
C SER A 133 6.21 18.47 12.51
N LYS A 134 6.62 17.21 12.73
CA LYS A 134 7.27 16.36 11.74
C LYS A 134 6.96 14.89 11.98
N ILE A 135 7.03 14.10 10.91
CA ILE A 135 6.95 12.64 10.94
C ILE A 135 8.05 12.05 10.05
N THR A 136 8.77 11.07 10.57
CA THR A 136 9.81 10.32 9.87
C THR A 136 9.29 8.96 9.44
N HIS A 137 9.35 8.63 8.15
CA HIS A 137 8.88 7.33 7.65
C HIS A 137 9.98 6.25 7.71
N ASP A 138 10.59 6.06 8.88
CA ASP A 138 11.56 4.99 9.15
C ASP A 138 11.13 4.19 10.39
N PHE A 139 10.99 2.89 10.21
CA PHE A 139 10.57 1.94 11.23
C PHE A 139 11.57 0.77 11.36
N GLY A 140 12.80 0.97 10.88
CA GLY A 140 13.89 0.01 11.02
C GLY A 140 14.19 -0.33 12.47
N GLY A 141 14.91 -1.43 12.70
CA GLY A 141 15.14 -1.91 14.05
C GLY A 141 15.94 -0.96 14.94
N SER A 142 16.87 -0.21 14.35
CA SER A 142 17.65 0.83 15.04
C SER A 142 16.86 2.11 15.37
N VAL A 143 15.64 2.28 14.84
CA VAL A 143 14.81 3.47 15.06
C VAL A 143 13.87 3.24 16.25
N PRO A 144 13.91 4.03 17.33
CA PRO A 144 12.98 3.86 18.44
C PRO A 144 11.53 4.06 18.00
N PHE A 145 10.59 3.35 18.63
CA PHE A 145 9.17 3.58 18.34
C PHE A 145 8.71 4.94 18.85
N PHE A 146 9.28 5.42 19.96
CA PHE A 146 8.98 6.74 20.50
C PHE A 146 10.03 7.75 20.05
N ASN A 147 9.57 8.84 19.42
CA ASN A 147 10.42 9.94 18.99
C ASN A 147 10.36 11.09 20.04
N PRO A 148 11.42 11.28 20.83
CA PRO A 148 11.42 12.28 21.91
C PRO A 148 11.40 13.72 21.39
N GLU A 149 11.79 13.96 20.13
CA GLU A 149 11.80 15.31 19.55
C GLU A 149 10.38 15.85 19.31
N ILE A 150 9.45 14.96 18.94
CA ILE A 150 8.04 15.30 18.73
C ILE A 150 7.14 14.83 19.89
N GLY A 151 7.73 14.18 20.91
CA GLY A 151 7.02 13.69 22.09
C GLY A 151 6.04 12.55 21.82
N ARG A 152 6.19 11.82 20.71
CA ARG A 152 5.27 10.74 20.28
C ARG A 152 5.92 9.80 19.26
N SER A 153 5.23 8.74 18.85
CA SER A 153 5.68 7.87 17.75
C SER A 153 5.46 8.51 16.37
N ASP A 154 6.35 8.16 15.44
CA ASP A 154 6.22 8.38 13.98
C ASP A 154 5.26 7.40 13.29
N ILE A 155 4.73 6.40 14.03
CA ILE A 155 3.70 5.47 13.57
C ILE A 155 2.33 6.14 13.70
N ILE A 156 1.41 5.93 12.74
CA ILE A 156 0.04 6.45 12.89
C ILE A 156 -0.77 5.54 13.83
N THR A 157 -0.78 4.24 13.53
CA THR A 157 -1.55 3.22 14.24
C THR A 157 -0.91 1.84 14.12
N ILE A 158 -1.20 0.98 15.08
CA ILE A 158 -0.91 -0.46 15.02
C ILE A 158 -2.22 -1.22 15.15
N ASN A 159 -2.58 -2.00 14.13
CA ASN A 159 -3.67 -2.96 14.19
C ASN A 159 -3.15 -4.24 14.83
N VAL A 160 -3.76 -4.70 15.92
CA VAL A 160 -3.26 -5.85 16.69
C VAL A 160 -4.38 -6.53 17.49
N TRP A 161 -4.20 -7.80 17.82
CA TRP A 161 -5.07 -8.50 18.75
C TRP A 161 -4.68 -8.17 20.20
N ASN A 162 -5.67 -7.82 21.02
CA ASN A 162 -5.47 -7.62 22.45
C ASN A 162 -5.92 -8.90 23.20
N PRO A 163 -4.98 -9.69 23.76
CA PRO A 163 -5.33 -10.92 24.46
C PRO A 163 -6.01 -10.69 25.81
N GLN A 164 -5.84 -9.51 26.44
CA GLN A 164 -6.49 -9.18 27.71
C GLN A 164 -7.98 -8.90 27.53
N THR A 165 -8.36 -8.21 26.45
CA THR A 165 -9.76 -7.88 26.14
C THR A 165 -10.39 -8.85 25.14
N GLN A 166 -9.60 -9.77 24.57
CA GLN A 166 -10.01 -10.70 23.51
C GLN A 166 -10.69 -9.97 22.35
N SER A 167 -10.08 -8.87 21.89
CA SER A 167 -10.65 -8.03 20.85
C SER A 167 -9.59 -7.48 19.91
N ALA A 168 -10.03 -7.09 18.72
CA ALA A 168 -9.24 -6.22 17.86
C ALA A 168 -8.94 -4.91 18.58
N GLN A 169 -7.71 -4.41 18.42
CA GLN A 169 -7.28 -3.13 18.94
C GLN A 169 -6.57 -2.34 17.84
N ASN A 170 -6.84 -1.04 17.80
CA ASN A 170 -6.07 -0.07 17.04
C ASN A 170 -5.29 0.79 18.05
N VAL A 171 -4.01 0.51 18.22
CA VAL A 171 -3.13 1.27 19.12
C VAL A 171 -2.71 2.54 18.40
N MET A 172 -3.07 3.70 18.95
CA MET A 172 -2.72 5.00 18.39
C MET A 172 -1.25 5.30 18.62
N GLY A 173 -0.52 5.72 17.59
CA GLY A 173 0.93 5.97 17.71
C GLY A 173 1.31 7.03 18.74
N HIS A 174 0.45 8.02 19.00
CA HIS A 174 0.69 9.01 20.08
C HIS A 174 0.68 8.41 21.50
N SER A 175 0.14 7.20 21.67
CA SER A 175 0.15 6.46 22.94
C SER A 175 1.29 5.44 23.05
N LEU A 176 2.07 5.27 21.97
CA LEU A 176 3.09 4.24 21.90
C LEU A 176 4.36 4.66 22.64
N THR A 177 4.82 3.82 23.57
CA THR A 177 6.13 3.95 24.20
C THR A 177 7.19 3.22 23.36
N ASN A 178 8.46 3.35 23.75
CA ASN A 178 9.52 2.61 23.06
C ASN A 178 9.47 1.08 23.25
N GLU A 179 8.61 0.57 24.14
CA GLU A 179 8.39 -0.87 24.30
C GLU A 179 7.60 -1.48 23.14
N GLY A 180 6.88 -0.66 22.37
CA GLY A 180 5.99 -1.12 21.31
C GLY A 180 4.70 -1.75 21.83
N VAL A 181 4.18 -2.75 21.13
CA VAL A 181 3.05 -3.58 21.56
C VAL A 181 3.59 -4.94 21.97
N LYS A 182 3.55 -5.21 23.29
CA LYS A 182 4.10 -6.43 23.89
C LYS A 182 3.74 -7.68 23.09
N ASP A 183 4.78 -8.45 22.75
CA ASP A 183 4.73 -9.73 22.02
C ASP A 183 4.25 -9.68 20.55
N ARG A 184 3.82 -8.53 20.02
CA ARG A 184 3.36 -8.42 18.62
C ARG A 184 4.16 -7.43 17.79
N VAL A 185 4.54 -6.31 18.38
CA VAL A 185 5.38 -5.28 17.76
C VAL A 185 6.44 -4.84 18.78
N PHE A 186 7.69 -5.28 18.61
CA PHE A 186 8.74 -5.03 19.60
C PHE A 186 10.12 -4.96 18.94
N LYS A 187 11.14 -4.56 19.72
CA LYS A 187 12.54 -4.55 19.29
C LYS A 187 13.22 -5.86 19.70
N ASP A 188 13.95 -6.47 18.78
CA ASP A 188 14.77 -7.67 19.00
C ASP A 188 16.15 -7.43 18.38
N GLY A 189 17.11 -6.96 19.18
CA GLY A 189 18.39 -6.47 18.69
C GLY A 189 18.21 -5.32 17.68
N ASP A 190 18.80 -5.47 16.50
CA ASP A 190 18.72 -4.49 15.40
C ASP A 190 17.45 -4.64 14.55
N PHE A 191 16.42 -5.32 15.04
CA PHE A 191 15.18 -5.58 14.29
C PHE A 191 13.94 -4.99 14.96
N THR A 192 13.03 -4.50 14.13
CA THR A 192 11.62 -4.33 14.46
C THR A 192 10.89 -5.63 14.14
N ALA A 193 10.44 -6.35 15.17
CA ALA A 193 9.64 -7.56 15.04
C ALA A 193 8.16 -7.20 14.91
N ILE A 194 7.46 -7.79 13.94
CA ILE A 194 6.01 -7.65 13.77
C ILE A 194 5.43 -9.03 13.46
N GLY A 195 4.44 -9.47 14.23
CA GLY A 195 3.89 -10.79 14.00
C GLY A 195 2.56 -11.05 14.67
N VAL A 196 1.99 -12.19 14.28
CA VAL A 196 0.81 -12.78 14.91
C VAL A 196 1.26 -13.89 15.85
N VAL A 197 0.61 -13.97 17.00
CA VAL A 197 0.89 -14.99 18.02
C VAL A 197 -0.18 -16.07 17.93
N ALA A 198 0.20 -17.32 18.24
CA ALA A 198 -0.73 -18.42 18.36
C ALA A 198 -1.91 -18.05 19.28
N GLY A 199 -3.13 -18.30 18.83
CA GLY A 199 -4.36 -17.94 19.53
C GLY A 199 -4.83 -16.49 19.32
N ASP A 200 -4.10 -15.65 18.58
CA ASP A 200 -4.61 -14.33 18.20
C ASP A 200 -5.91 -14.45 17.39
N GLY A 201 -6.88 -13.63 17.76
CA GLY A 201 -8.17 -13.55 17.08
C GLY A 201 -8.14 -12.63 15.85
N ILE A 202 -9.33 -12.34 15.35
CA ILE A 202 -9.51 -11.55 14.14
C ILE A 202 -9.40 -10.05 14.43
N VAL A 203 -8.63 -9.35 13.61
CA VAL A 203 -8.39 -7.90 13.67
C VAL A 203 -8.80 -7.31 12.33
N GLU A 204 -9.90 -6.54 12.31
CA GLU A 204 -10.48 -5.99 11.09
C GLU A 204 -10.72 -7.10 10.03
N GLU A 205 -11.66 -8.01 10.32
CA GLU A 205 -12.11 -9.09 9.42
C GLU A 205 -11.12 -10.24 9.16
N LYS A 206 -9.82 -10.05 9.41
CA LYS A 206 -8.77 -11.04 9.13
C LYS A 206 -7.75 -11.17 10.24
N LEU A 207 -6.93 -12.21 10.21
CA LEU A 207 -5.82 -12.35 11.16
C LEU A 207 -4.68 -11.41 10.76
N ARG A 208 -4.34 -10.43 11.60
CA ARG A 208 -3.25 -9.48 11.32
C ARG A 208 -2.62 -8.86 12.55
N THR A 209 -1.34 -8.52 12.39
CA THR A 209 -0.67 -7.43 13.13
C THR A 209 -0.04 -6.51 12.09
N GLN A 210 -0.36 -5.22 12.12
CA GLN A 210 0.07 -4.28 11.08
C GLN A 210 0.43 -2.91 11.66
N VAL A 211 1.63 -2.42 11.32
CA VAL A 211 2.09 -1.06 11.60
C VAL A 211 1.76 -0.20 10.40
N ASN A 212 1.01 0.88 10.61
CA ASN A 212 0.64 1.83 9.56
C ASN A 212 1.50 3.09 9.68
N ALA A 213 1.97 3.57 8.53
CA ALA A 213 2.63 4.86 8.42
C ALA A 213 1.60 6.00 8.31
N PHE A 214 2.07 7.23 8.55
CA PHE A 214 1.31 8.41 8.15
C PHE A 214 1.08 8.47 6.63
N ARG A 215 0.19 9.37 6.23
CA ARG A 215 -0.19 9.55 4.84
C ARG A 215 0.90 10.26 4.04
N ILE A 216 1.02 9.90 2.78
CA ILE A 216 1.98 10.42 1.80
C ILE A 216 1.24 10.94 0.55
N SER A 217 1.85 11.91 -0.11
CA SER A 217 1.35 12.51 -1.36
C SER A 217 1.58 11.60 -2.57
N THR A 218 0.70 11.66 -3.56
CA THR A 218 1.05 11.23 -4.93
C THR A 218 1.83 12.33 -5.65
N ARG A 219 2.13 12.13 -6.95
CA ARG A 219 2.97 13.00 -7.79
C ARG A 219 4.38 13.18 -7.25
N LYS A 220 4.91 12.13 -6.62
CA LYS A 220 6.25 12.10 -6.03
C LYS A 220 6.95 10.78 -6.35
N HIS A 221 8.27 10.86 -6.41
CA HIS A 221 9.16 9.73 -6.61
C HIS A 221 9.60 9.21 -5.24
N TYR A 222 9.27 7.96 -4.93
CA TYR A 222 9.65 7.32 -3.69
C TYR A 222 10.38 6.00 -3.91
N GLU A 223 11.12 5.58 -2.89
CA GLU A 223 11.59 4.21 -2.75
C GLU A 223 11.31 3.67 -1.33
N TRP A 224 10.67 2.51 -1.23
CA TRP A 224 10.67 1.73 0.00
C TRP A 224 11.90 0.84 0.04
N GLN A 225 12.68 1.00 1.10
CA GLN A 225 13.89 0.25 1.38
C GLN A 225 13.62 -0.68 2.56
N MET A 226 13.61 -1.99 2.30
CA MET A 226 13.23 -2.99 3.30
C MET A 226 14.26 -4.11 3.34
N LYS A 227 14.87 -4.30 4.51
CA LYS A 227 15.73 -5.45 4.79
C LYS A 227 15.12 -6.24 5.94
N PHE A 228 14.73 -7.48 5.67
CA PHE A 228 13.99 -8.28 6.64
C PHE A 228 14.33 -9.75 6.57
N ARG A 229 14.00 -10.48 7.64
CA ARG A 229 13.93 -11.94 7.62
C ARG A 229 12.69 -12.41 8.35
N LEU A 230 12.35 -13.68 8.23
CA LEU A 230 11.19 -14.30 8.85
C LEU A 230 11.62 -15.20 9.99
N GLY A 231 10.72 -15.40 10.96
CA GLY A 231 10.95 -16.30 12.08
C GLY A 231 9.70 -16.61 12.90
N GLY A 232 9.89 -17.43 13.94
CA GLY A 232 8.91 -17.57 15.02
C GLY A 232 8.89 -16.33 15.90
N ARG A 233 8.36 -16.44 17.12
CA ARG A 233 8.25 -15.31 18.07
C ARG A 233 9.57 -14.74 18.55
N ARG A 234 10.67 -15.47 18.37
CA ARG A 234 12.03 -14.99 18.60
C ARG A 234 12.85 -15.20 17.34
N LEU A 235 13.81 -14.32 17.10
CA LEU A 235 14.62 -14.30 15.88
C LEU A 235 15.36 -15.63 15.58
N GLY A 236 15.65 -16.45 16.60
CA GLY A 236 16.26 -17.78 16.48
C GLY A 236 15.27 -18.95 16.29
N GLN A 237 13.96 -18.70 16.35
CA GLN A 237 12.93 -19.71 16.10
C GLN A 237 12.62 -19.75 14.60
N PRO A 238 12.47 -20.95 14.01
CA PRO A 238 12.17 -21.05 12.59
C PRO A 238 10.79 -20.48 12.30
N TRP A 239 10.65 -19.89 11.12
CA TRP A 239 9.35 -19.52 10.58
C TRP A 239 8.49 -20.76 10.33
N HIS A 240 7.22 -20.70 10.72
CA HIS A 240 6.28 -21.79 10.48
C HIS A 240 5.82 -21.83 9.01
N MET A 241 6.09 -22.94 8.32
CA MET A 241 5.64 -23.18 6.96
C MET A 241 4.21 -23.75 6.96
N ALA A 242 3.33 -23.16 6.16
CA ALA A 242 2.03 -23.73 5.82
C ALA A 242 2.08 -24.29 4.38
N PRO A 243 1.13 -25.14 3.94
CA PRO A 243 1.02 -25.45 2.52
C PRO A 243 0.84 -24.19 1.68
N ALA A 244 1.42 -24.18 0.47
CA ALA A 244 1.34 -23.03 -0.43
C ALA A 244 -0.13 -22.64 -0.70
N GLY A 245 -0.43 -21.35 -0.63
CA GLY A 245 -1.76 -20.78 -0.82
C GLY A 245 -2.67 -20.85 0.41
N GLU A 246 -2.35 -21.64 1.44
CA GLU A 246 -3.22 -21.75 2.62
C GLU A 246 -3.08 -20.57 3.57
N SER A 247 -1.87 -20.07 3.77
CA SER A 247 -1.59 -18.97 4.69
C SER A 247 -0.57 -17.97 4.12
N PRO A 248 -0.85 -17.33 2.97
CA PRO A 248 -0.07 -16.19 2.53
C PRO A 248 -0.21 -15.00 3.51
N GLY A 249 0.86 -14.22 3.65
CA GLY A 249 0.90 -13.04 4.50
C GLY A 249 1.32 -11.80 3.71
N THR A 250 0.47 -10.78 3.63
CA THR A 250 0.87 -9.46 3.16
C THR A 250 1.80 -8.83 4.19
N ILE A 251 3.04 -8.55 3.77
CA ILE A 251 4.11 -8.05 4.64
C ILE A 251 4.43 -6.57 4.41
N TRP A 252 4.06 -6.05 3.24
CA TRP A 252 4.05 -4.62 2.93
C TRP A 252 2.91 -4.31 1.97
N GLN A 253 2.31 -3.13 2.08
CA GLN A 253 1.29 -2.66 1.14
C GLN A 253 1.19 -1.13 1.13
N LEU A 254 0.91 -0.58 -0.06
CA LEU A 254 0.51 0.80 -0.30
C LEU A 254 -1.01 0.87 -0.49
N LYS A 255 -1.72 1.63 0.33
CA LYS A 255 -3.18 1.66 0.36
C LYS A 255 -3.74 3.05 0.57
N THR A 256 -5.00 3.23 0.22
CA THR A 256 -5.80 4.41 0.54
C THR A 256 -7.18 3.96 1.04
N ILE A 257 -7.95 4.88 1.62
CA ILE A 257 -9.29 4.59 2.15
C ILE A 257 -10.25 4.32 0.98
N GLY A 258 -11.14 3.33 1.16
CA GLY A 258 -12.19 2.99 0.19
C GLY A 258 -11.75 2.00 -0.89
N PHE A 259 -10.46 1.67 -0.96
CA PHE A 259 -9.90 0.78 -1.96
C PHE A 259 -9.11 -0.36 -1.33
N GLY A 260 -8.97 -1.47 -2.07
CA GLY A 260 -7.92 -2.44 -1.77
C GLY A 260 -6.52 -1.82 -1.98
N PRO A 261 -5.46 -2.44 -1.47
CA PRO A 261 -4.11 -1.92 -1.66
C PRO A 261 -3.75 -1.75 -3.15
N ALA A 262 -3.16 -0.60 -3.50
CA ALA A 262 -2.68 -0.31 -4.85
C ALA A 262 -1.53 -1.24 -5.23
N LEU A 263 -0.60 -1.42 -4.29
CA LEU A 263 0.57 -2.28 -4.42
C LEU A 263 0.70 -3.11 -3.14
N GLY A 264 1.15 -4.34 -3.28
CA GLY A 264 1.36 -5.25 -2.16
C GLY A 264 2.56 -6.17 -2.38
N MET A 265 3.25 -6.49 -1.29
CA MET A 265 4.23 -7.55 -1.21
C MET A 265 3.72 -8.60 -0.24
N VAL A 266 3.70 -9.84 -0.69
CA VAL A 266 3.18 -10.98 0.05
C VAL A 266 4.23 -12.06 0.11
N VAL A 267 4.32 -12.72 1.26
CA VAL A 267 5.08 -13.95 1.45
C VAL A 267 4.15 -15.14 1.51
N ASP A 268 4.55 -16.23 0.86
CA ASP A 268 3.90 -17.53 0.99
C ASP A 268 4.95 -18.65 0.94
N THR A 269 4.54 -19.87 1.22
CA THR A 269 5.36 -21.06 0.96
C THR A 269 5.55 -21.24 -0.54
N ASP A 270 6.77 -21.55 -0.97
CA ASP A 270 7.05 -21.84 -2.37
C ASP A 270 6.36 -23.16 -2.79
N PRO A 271 5.50 -23.15 -3.82
CA PRO A 271 4.80 -24.36 -4.27
C PRO A 271 5.75 -25.46 -4.79
N ASN A 272 6.98 -25.10 -5.20
CA ASN A 272 7.99 -26.03 -5.70
C ASN A 272 8.96 -26.51 -4.61
N ASN A 273 8.98 -25.85 -3.44
CA ASN A 273 9.84 -26.22 -2.33
C ASN A 273 9.20 -25.84 -0.98
N PRO A 274 8.57 -26.80 -0.26
CA PRO A 274 7.82 -26.51 0.96
C PRO A 274 8.67 -26.02 2.14
N ASN A 275 10.01 -26.05 2.02
CA ASN A 275 10.95 -25.53 3.01
C ASN A 275 11.46 -24.12 2.68
N ARG A 276 10.97 -23.52 1.58
CA ARG A 276 11.35 -22.20 1.11
C ARG A 276 10.13 -21.31 0.97
N ILE A 277 10.35 -20.00 0.99
CA ILE A 277 9.30 -19.03 0.73
C ILE A 277 9.38 -18.54 -0.70
N GLN A 278 8.24 -18.08 -1.19
CA GLN A 278 8.11 -17.23 -2.35
C GLN A 278 7.66 -15.84 -1.90
N LEU A 279 8.29 -14.80 -2.45
CA LEU A 279 7.75 -13.45 -2.42
C LEU A 279 7.01 -13.18 -3.72
N HIS A 280 5.88 -12.50 -3.60
CA HIS A 280 5.15 -12.05 -4.75
C HIS A 280 4.60 -10.64 -4.60
N PHE A 281 4.48 -9.96 -5.73
CA PHE A 281 4.15 -8.55 -5.80
C PHE A 281 2.92 -8.37 -6.65
N ASP A 282 1.90 -7.75 -6.07
CA ASP A 282 0.61 -7.56 -6.70
C ASP A 282 0.28 -6.07 -6.85
N ALA A 283 -0.52 -5.75 -7.86
CA ALA A 283 -1.09 -4.43 -8.04
C ALA A 283 -2.59 -4.48 -8.26
N ARG A 284 -3.30 -3.45 -7.77
CA ARG A 284 -4.74 -3.22 -8.01
C ARG A 284 -4.93 -1.77 -8.45
N ILE A 285 -4.53 -1.48 -9.68
CA ILE A 285 -4.56 -0.13 -10.25
C ILE A 285 -5.97 0.27 -10.68
N ASP A 286 -6.70 -0.64 -11.31
CA ASP A 286 -8.13 -0.49 -11.57
C ASP A 286 -8.91 -1.10 -10.39
N PRO A 287 -9.60 -0.28 -9.57
CA PRO A 287 -10.39 -0.77 -8.45
C PRO A 287 -11.53 -1.72 -8.82
N SER A 288 -12.03 -1.63 -10.05
CA SER A 288 -13.09 -2.52 -10.55
C SER A 288 -12.58 -3.94 -10.80
N GLN A 289 -11.27 -4.10 -10.91
CA GLN A 289 -10.59 -5.36 -11.12
C GLN A 289 -10.02 -5.91 -9.81
N GLY A 290 -9.82 -7.23 -9.76
CA GLY A 290 -9.07 -7.87 -8.70
C GLY A 290 -7.59 -7.46 -8.70
N GLY A 291 -6.89 -7.78 -7.61
CA GLY A 291 -5.42 -7.65 -7.60
C GLY A 291 -4.80 -8.59 -8.63
N LYS A 292 -3.80 -8.09 -9.37
CA LYS A 292 -3.05 -8.84 -10.37
C LYS A 292 -1.61 -9.02 -9.90
N ARG A 293 -1.10 -10.24 -10.00
CA ARG A 293 0.32 -10.57 -9.85
C ARG A 293 1.14 -9.86 -10.92
N LEU A 294 2.13 -9.08 -10.50
CA LEU A 294 3.11 -8.45 -11.38
C LEU A 294 4.33 -9.32 -11.59
N THR A 295 4.93 -9.79 -10.48
CA THR A 295 6.15 -10.61 -10.49
C THR A 295 6.25 -11.43 -9.21
N GLN A 296 7.13 -12.43 -9.20
CA GLN A 296 7.40 -13.28 -8.04
C GLN A 296 8.82 -13.83 -8.07
N ILE A 297 9.33 -14.21 -6.90
CA ILE A 297 10.62 -14.89 -6.74
C ILE A 297 10.50 -15.97 -5.66
N GLY A 298 10.90 -17.19 -6.01
CA GLY A 298 10.84 -18.37 -5.14
C GLY A 298 12.20 -18.77 -4.56
N ASN A 299 12.21 -19.92 -3.91
CA ASN A 299 13.38 -20.59 -3.35
C ASN A 299 14.18 -19.74 -2.34
N LEU A 300 13.51 -18.82 -1.63
CA LEU A 300 14.14 -17.96 -0.65
C LEU A 300 14.18 -18.64 0.73
N ASP A 301 15.29 -18.49 1.45
CA ASP A 301 15.40 -18.96 2.83
C ASP A 301 14.65 -18.00 3.77
N PRO A 302 13.63 -18.45 4.52
CA PRO A 302 12.91 -17.58 5.44
C PRO A 302 13.82 -16.96 6.51
N ASN A 303 14.88 -17.65 6.92
CA ASN A 303 15.77 -17.18 8.00
C ASN A 303 16.89 -16.27 7.51
N ALA A 304 17.13 -16.21 6.19
CA ALA A 304 18.09 -15.29 5.59
C ALA A 304 17.48 -13.90 5.42
N GLU A 305 18.32 -12.87 5.53
CA GLU A 305 17.89 -11.50 5.23
C GLU A 305 17.62 -11.35 3.74
N GLN A 306 16.43 -10.85 3.44
CA GLN A 306 15.99 -10.41 2.13
C GLN A 306 16.09 -8.88 2.08
N ASP A 307 16.66 -8.34 1.00
CA ASP A 307 16.69 -6.92 0.73
C ASP A 307 15.78 -6.62 -0.46
N VAL A 308 14.72 -5.86 -0.21
CA VAL A 308 13.70 -5.49 -1.18
C VAL A 308 13.67 -3.98 -1.35
N ARG A 309 13.75 -3.56 -2.62
CA ARG A 309 13.54 -2.17 -3.05
C ARG A 309 12.30 -2.08 -3.91
N ILE A 310 11.41 -1.16 -3.56
CA ILE A 310 10.23 -0.82 -4.36
C ILE A 310 10.35 0.66 -4.68
N GLU A 311 10.81 0.97 -5.89
CA GLU A 311 10.97 2.32 -6.39
C GLU A 311 9.81 2.66 -7.32
N THR A 312 9.23 3.85 -7.17
CA THR A 312 8.09 4.26 -7.98
C THR A 312 7.90 5.76 -7.99
N TYR A 313 7.42 6.28 -9.11
CA TYR A 313 6.71 7.55 -9.11
C TYR A 313 5.20 7.28 -8.90
N LEU A 314 4.62 7.84 -7.83
CA LEU A 314 3.20 7.66 -7.51
C LEU A 314 2.32 8.51 -8.44
N ASP A 315 1.65 7.88 -9.39
CA ASP A 315 0.77 8.54 -10.36
C ASP A 315 -0.35 7.60 -10.79
N GLU A 316 -1.61 8.03 -10.71
CA GLU A 316 -2.77 7.25 -11.18
C GLU A 316 -3.04 7.43 -12.68
N ARG A 317 -2.42 8.41 -13.32
CA ARG A 317 -2.67 8.71 -14.73
C ARG A 317 -1.89 7.75 -15.61
N THR A 318 -2.50 7.41 -16.74
CA THR A 318 -1.83 6.72 -17.84
C THR A 318 -0.83 7.64 -18.54
N VAL A 319 0.10 7.07 -19.32
CA VAL A 319 1.03 7.84 -20.15
C VAL A 319 0.29 8.77 -21.11
N ALA A 320 -0.84 8.32 -21.68
CA ALA A 320 -1.68 9.13 -22.57
C ALA A 320 -2.30 10.36 -21.87
N GLN A 321 -2.45 10.31 -20.55
CA GLN A 321 -2.93 11.41 -19.71
C GLN A 321 -1.76 12.26 -19.13
N GLY A 322 -0.53 12.04 -19.60
CA GLY A 322 0.68 12.70 -19.08
C GLY A 322 1.17 12.14 -17.74
N GLY A 323 0.77 10.91 -17.40
CA GLY A 323 1.21 10.21 -16.19
C GLY A 323 2.68 9.84 -16.24
N ARG A 324 3.38 10.02 -15.11
CA ARG A 324 4.80 9.71 -14.92
C ARG A 324 5.05 8.41 -14.15
N GLY A 325 3.98 7.68 -13.85
CA GLY A 325 4.04 6.49 -13.01
C GLY A 325 4.94 5.41 -13.59
N PHE A 326 5.85 4.90 -12.76
CA PHE A 326 6.62 3.70 -13.04
C PHE A 326 6.76 2.88 -11.76
N LEU A 327 7.05 1.60 -11.89
CA LEU A 327 7.33 0.71 -10.79
C LEU A 327 8.55 -0.13 -11.10
N LYS A 328 9.50 -0.13 -10.17
CA LYS A 328 10.68 -0.98 -10.19
C LYS A 328 10.78 -1.76 -8.89
N ILE A 329 10.92 -3.08 -8.99
CA ILE A 329 11.02 -4.00 -7.86
C ILE A 329 12.34 -4.74 -7.97
N THR A 330 13.17 -4.62 -6.94
CA THR A 330 14.44 -5.33 -6.82
C THR A 330 14.43 -6.19 -5.56
N VAL A 331 14.85 -7.46 -5.67
CA VAL A 331 15.00 -8.38 -4.54
C VAL A 331 16.41 -8.95 -4.56
N ASN A 332 17.18 -8.75 -3.50
CA ASN A 332 18.56 -9.23 -3.35
C ASN A 332 19.46 -8.87 -4.54
N GLY A 333 19.30 -7.66 -5.08
CA GLY A 333 20.06 -7.19 -6.26
C GLY A 333 19.45 -7.55 -7.61
N LEU A 334 18.49 -8.47 -7.66
CA LEU A 334 17.82 -8.87 -8.90
C LEU A 334 16.61 -7.96 -9.18
N VAL A 335 16.62 -7.29 -10.33
CA VAL A 335 15.45 -6.54 -10.83
C VAL A 335 14.40 -7.55 -11.34
N LEU A 336 13.26 -7.61 -10.67
CA LEU A 336 12.16 -8.53 -10.98
C LEU A 336 11.05 -7.89 -11.82
N PHE A 337 10.96 -6.56 -11.78
CA PHE A 337 9.96 -5.77 -12.48
C PHE A 337 10.50 -4.36 -12.68
N ASP A 338 10.34 -3.80 -13.87
CA ASP A 338 10.71 -2.43 -14.22
C ASP A 338 9.85 -1.98 -15.40
N GLN A 339 8.74 -1.27 -15.12
CA GLN A 339 7.80 -0.85 -16.16
C GLN A 339 7.18 0.51 -15.86
N GLN A 340 6.92 1.28 -16.93
CA GLN A 340 6.05 2.45 -16.90
C GLN A 340 4.60 2.00 -16.74
N MET A 341 3.93 2.44 -15.68
CA MET A 341 2.53 2.09 -15.38
C MET A 341 1.96 3.04 -14.32
N PRO A 342 0.63 3.25 -14.27
CA PRO A 342 0.06 3.87 -13.09
C PRO A 342 0.32 3.00 -11.85
N THR A 343 0.58 3.64 -10.72
CA THR A 343 1.05 2.99 -9.48
C THR A 343 0.14 3.23 -8.29
N VAL A 344 -0.85 4.09 -8.47
CA VAL A 344 -1.96 4.37 -7.55
C VAL A 344 -3.27 4.38 -8.34
N GLN A 345 -4.40 4.32 -7.64
CA GLN A 345 -5.71 4.12 -8.26
C GLN A 345 -6.36 5.44 -8.67
N ALA A 346 -6.95 5.45 -9.86
CA ALA A 346 -7.81 6.53 -10.30
C ALA A 346 -9.05 6.61 -9.39
N GLY A 347 -9.50 7.85 -9.10
CA GLY A 347 -10.68 8.09 -8.25
C GLY A 347 -10.41 8.01 -6.75
N ALA A 348 -9.17 7.77 -6.31
CA ALA A 348 -8.81 7.97 -4.92
C ALA A 348 -9.08 9.43 -4.49
N THR A 349 -9.70 9.61 -3.32
CA THR A 349 -9.96 10.93 -2.72
C THR A 349 -9.22 11.13 -1.40
N SER A 350 -8.61 10.06 -0.88
CA SER A 350 -7.85 10.07 0.36
C SER A 350 -6.36 9.88 0.07
N PRO A 351 -5.48 10.53 0.85
CA PRO A 351 -4.05 10.27 0.79
C PRO A 351 -3.68 8.82 1.02
N TYR A 352 -2.64 8.37 0.32
CA TYR A 352 -2.11 7.03 0.48
C TYR A 352 -1.34 6.91 1.78
N ASN A 353 -1.34 5.74 2.39
CA ASN A 353 -0.38 5.37 3.41
C ASN A 353 0.23 4.02 3.05
N TRP A 354 1.37 3.70 3.64
CA TRP A 354 1.92 2.36 3.57
C TRP A 354 1.82 1.68 4.93
N SER A 355 1.89 0.36 4.91
CA SER A 355 1.87 -0.45 6.11
C SER A 355 2.75 -1.66 5.95
N MET A 356 3.30 -2.12 7.06
CA MET A 356 4.13 -3.32 7.14
C MET A 356 3.67 -4.21 8.28
N GLY A 357 3.93 -5.51 8.19
CA GLY A 357 3.64 -6.43 9.27
C GLY A 357 3.31 -7.83 8.80
N MET A 358 2.32 -8.45 9.43
CA MET A 358 1.85 -9.79 9.09
C MET A 358 0.34 -9.75 8.93
N TYR A 359 -0.13 -9.65 7.68
CA TYR A 359 -1.56 -9.67 7.36
C TYR A 359 -1.93 -10.94 6.59
N LEU A 360 -2.50 -11.90 7.30
CA LEU A 360 -2.87 -13.22 6.80
C LEU A 360 -4.29 -13.22 6.25
N TYR A 361 -4.45 -12.72 5.02
CA TYR A 361 -5.76 -12.40 4.44
C TYR A 361 -6.64 -13.61 4.07
N THR A 362 -6.07 -14.81 4.01
CA THR A 362 -6.84 -16.07 3.86
C THR A 362 -7.30 -16.62 5.20
N ASN A 363 -6.60 -16.31 6.30
CA ASN A 363 -6.87 -16.87 7.62
C ASN A 363 -8.01 -16.10 8.32
N THR A 364 -9.08 -16.83 8.62
CA THR A 364 -10.28 -16.35 9.32
C THR A 364 -10.46 -17.00 10.70
N ARG A 365 -9.45 -17.75 11.16
CA ARG A 365 -9.44 -18.41 12.46
C ARG A 365 -8.05 -18.23 13.12
N PRO A 366 -7.97 -18.30 14.46
CA PRO A 366 -6.70 -18.28 15.17
C PRO A 366 -5.74 -19.36 14.68
N LEU A 367 -4.45 -19.03 14.62
CA LEU A 367 -3.40 -19.99 14.32
C LEU A 367 -2.96 -20.74 15.59
N SER A 368 -2.42 -21.94 15.41
CA SER A 368 -1.77 -22.72 16.47
C SER A 368 -0.27 -22.42 16.60
N TYR A 369 0.25 -21.46 15.82
CA TYR A 369 1.66 -21.14 15.70
C TYR A 369 1.88 -19.64 15.53
N ASP A 370 3.11 -19.22 15.82
CA ASP A 370 3.58 -17.84 15.71
C ASP A 370 4.16 -17.57 14.31
N ARG A 371 3.95 -16.37 13.76
CA ARG A 371 4.62 -15.92 12.51
C ARG A 371 5.04 -14.46 12.62
N PHE A 372 6.34 -14.23 12.48
CA PHE A 372 6.96 -12.91 12.64
C PHE A 372 7.87 -12.54 11.48
N ILE A 373 7.75 -11.30 11.05
CA ILE A 373 8.73 -10.66 10.20
C ILE A 373 9.59 -9.73 11.06
N TYR A 374 10.89 -9.71 10.78
CA TYR A 374 11.89 -8.94 11.49
C TYR A 374 12.53 -7.97 10.52
N PHE A 375 12.20 -6.69 10.62
CA PHE A 375 12.75 -5.64 9.78
C PHE A 375 14.00 -5.03 10.41
N ARG A 376 15.16 -5.24 9.80
CA ARG A 376 16.38 -4.48 10.11
C ARG A 376 16.25 -3.06 9.57
N THR A 377 15.78 -2.95 8.33
CA THR A 377 15.46 -1.69 7.66
C THR A 377 14.01 -1.73 7.19
N ALA A 378 13.27 -0.64 7.43
CA ALA A 378 11.97 -0.42 6.85
C ALA A 378 11.72 1.09 6.75
N ARG A 379 12.17 1.71 5.66
CA ARG A 379 12.07 3.16 5.48
C ARG A 379 11.57 3.55 4.11
N LEU A 380 10.90 4.70 4.05
CA LEU A 380 10.53 5.38 2.82
C LEU A 380 11.56 6.48 2.53
N VAL A 381 12.00 6.57 1.29
CA VAL A 381 12.91 7.60 0.78
C VAL A 381 12.16 8.42 -0.26
N ASP A 382 12.30 9.75 -0.22
CA ASP A 382 11.82 10.65 -1.28
C ASP A 382 12.99 10.93 -2.22
N LEU A 383 12.77 10.65 -3.50
CA LEU A 383 13.74 10.76 -4.59
C LEU A 383 13.41 11.92 -5.54
N SER A 384 12.40 12.72 -5.19
CA SER A 384 11.87 13.82 -6.02
C SER A 384 12.81 15.03 -6.10
#